data_AF-A0A250KVK8-F1
#
_entry.id   AF-A0A250KVK8-F1
#
_cell.length_a   1.000
_cell.length_b   1.000
_cell.length_c   1.000
_cell.angle_alpha   90.00
_cell.angle_beta   90.00
_cell.angle_gamma   90.00
#
_symmetry.space_group_name_H-M   'P 1'
#
loop_
_entity.id
_entity.type
_entity.pdbx_description
1 polymer ?
#
loop_
_entity_poly.entity_id
_entity_poly.type
_entity_poly.pdbx_seq_one_letter_code
_entity_poly.pdbx_strand_id
1 'polypeptide(L)'
;MNYTHLTREERYQIYALKKAGHTLTEIANVLERHPSTICRELSRNRGRRGYRPKQAQCFADERRAMNARTIEESTWQFAQERLLEQWSPEQISNHADISHETVYQRVYADKRAGGLLWKQLCCQKQRRKRYGKADRRGVIWPWWFPRAVRRRRTRS
;
A
#
# COMPACT_ATOMS: atom_id res chain seq x y z
N MET A 1 9.55 1.35 19.00
CA MET A 1 10.08 2.65 18.53
C MET A 1 9.47 2.95 17.18
N ASN A 2 8.62 3.97 17.05
CA ASN A 2 8.11 4.38 15.73
C ASN A 2 9.09 5.41 15.14
N TYR A 3 9.76 5.07 14.05
CA TYR A 3 10.76 5.95 13.44
C TYR A 3 10.07 6.96 12.52
N THR A 4 9.86 8.18 13.02
CA THR A 4 9.16 9.24 12.29
C THR A 4 10.16 10.14 11.57
N HIS A 5 10.11 10.16 10.24
CA HIS A 5 10.87 11.12 9.44
C HIS A 5 10.34 12.55 9.65
N LEU A 6 11.19 13.55 9.42
CA LEU A 6 10.73 14.93 9.30
C LEU A 6 9.97 15.11 7.99
N THR A 7 8.80 15.71 8.09
CA THR A 7 7.97 16.12 6.96
C THR A 7 8.59 17.31 6.24
N ARG A 8 8.07 17.63 5.07
CA ARG A 8 8.52 18.79 4.31
C ARG A 8 8.20 20.08 5.08
N GLU A 9 7.01 20.16 5.65
CA GLU A 9 6.48 21.29 6.39
C GLU A 9 7.34 21.58 7.63
N GLU A 10 7.74 20.55 8.37
CA GLU A 10 8.68 20.69 9.50
C GLU A 10 10.03 21.24 9.05
N ARG A 11 10.56 20.84 7.87
CA ARG A 11 11.80 21.43 7.33
C ARG A 11 11.67 22.93 7.06
N TYR A 12 10.51 23.38 6.58
CA TYR A 12 10.24 24.81 6.39
C TYR A 12 10.19 25.55 7.73
N GLN A 13 9.56 24.96 8.75
CA GLN A 13 9.52 25.53 10.10
C GLN A 13 10.92 25.63 10.72
N ILE A 14 11.75 24.57 10.61
CA ILE A 14 13.15 24.59 11.05
C ILE A 14 13.91 25.75 10.41
N TYR A 15 13.73 25.97 9.10
CA TYR A 15 14.39 27.06 8.40
C TYR A 15 13.91 28.44 8.86
N ALA A 16 12.59 28.64 9.02
CA ALA A 16 12.03 29.89 9.49
C ALA A 16 12.53 30.24 10.90
N LEU A 17 12.47 29.29 11.84
CA LEU A 17 12.92 29.48 13.21
C LEU A 17 14.43 29.71 13.30
N LYS A 18 15.22 28.98 12.51
CA LYS A 18 16.67 29.19 12.45
C LYS A 18 17.03 30.56 11.87
N LYS A 19 16.25 31.05 10.90
CA LYS A 19 16.43 32.41 10.36
C LYS A 19 16.03 33.49 11.38
N ALA A 20 15.07 33.19 12.27
CA ALA A 20 14.68 34.05 13.38
C ALA A 20 15.67 34.01 14.58
N GLY A 21 16.73 33.20 14.52
CA GLY A 21 17.78 33.16 15.54
C GLY A 21 17.54 32.16 16.67
N HIS A 22 16.51 31.32 16.59
CA HIS A 22 16.21 30.33 17.62
C HIS A 22 17.30 29.28 17.79
N THR A 23 17.48 28.82 19.03
CA THR A 23 18.41 27.74 19.35
C THR A 23 17.87 26.37 18.89
N LEU A 24 18.74 25.37 18.76
CA LEU A 24 18.34 24.01 18.35
C LEU A 24 17.31 23.38 19.30
N THR A 25 17.44 23.65 20.59
CA THR A 25 16.54 23.20 21.66
C THR A 25 15.17 23.84 21.56
N GLU A 26 15.10 25.15 21.29
CA GLU A 26 13.82 25.85 21.07
C GLU A 26 13.10 25.29 19.85
N ILE A 27 13.81 25.09 18.74
CA ILE A 27 13.24 24.51 17.52
C ILE A 27 12.70 23.11 17.78
N ALA A 28 13.44 22.29 18.53
CA ALA A 28 13.02 20.95 18.92
C ALA A 28 11.73 20.98 19.78
N ASN A 29 11.65 21.88 20.74
CA ASN A 29 10.47 22.03 21.60
C ASN A 29 9.25 22.46 20.80
N VAL A 30 9.39 23.43 19.89
CA VAL A 30 8.29 23.92 19.04
C VAL A 30 7.76 22.83 18.11
N LEU A 31 8.63 21.97 17.59
CA LEU A 31 8.26 20.87 16.69
C LEU A 31 7.90 19.58 17.42
N GLU A 32 7.98 19.57 18.77
CA GLU A 32 7.83 18.38 19.60
C GLU A 32 8.74 17.23 19.14
N ARG A 33 9.97 17.56 18.71
CA ARG A 33 10.98 16.60 18.26
C ARG A 33 12.20 16.62 19.18
N HIS A 34 12.91 15.50 19.23
CA HIS A 34 14.17 15.44 19.96
C HIS A 34 15.24 16.38 19.36
N PRO A 35 16.03 17.12 20.17
CA PRO A 35 17.08 18.02 19.68
C PRO A 35 18.08 17.33 18.75
N SER A 36 18.42 16.07 19.02
CA SER A 36 19.31 15.29 18.14
C SER A 36 18.72 15.06 16.75
N THR A 37 17.40 15.01 16.59
CA THR A 37 16.74 14.88 15.29
C THR A 37 16.97 16.13 14.46
N ILE A 38 16.79 17.31 15.05
CA ILE A 38 17.01 18.60 14.39
C ILE A 38 18.50 18.78 14.05
N CYS A 39 19.40 18.44 14.97
CA CYS A 39 20.84 18.48 14.73
C CYS A 39 21.26 17.57 13.56
N ARG A 40 20.76 16.33 13.53
CA ARG A 40 21.04 15.36 12.45
C ARG A 40 20.47 15.81 11.10
N GLU A 41 19.29 16.43 11.09
CA GLU A 41 18.69 16.99 9.87
C GLU A 41 19.58 18.11 9.31
N LEU A 42 19.97 19.06 10.16
CA LEU A 42 20.80 20.20 9.76
C LEU A 42 22.22 19.80 9.35
N SER A 43 22.75 18.70 9.86
CA SER A 43 24.08 18.21 9.46
C SER A 43 24.04 17.43 8.15
N ARG A 44 23.07 16.51 8.00
CA ARG A 44 22.99 15.58 6.86
C ARG A 44 22.38 16.17 5.61
N ASN A 45 21.48 17.15 5.75
CA ASN A 45 20.66 17.66 4.65
C ASN A 45 20.96 19.15 4.34
N ARG A 46 22.21 19.57 4.55
CA ARG A 46 22.70 20.94 4.29
C ARG A 46 23.55 20.99 3.03
N GLY A 47 23.32 22.00 2.19
CA GLY A 47 24.14 22.26 1.00
C GLY A 47 25.36 23.13 1.30
N ARG A 48 26.20 23.38 0.29
CA ARG A 48 27.40 24.24 0.40
C ARG A 48 27.09 25.68 0.85
N ARG A 49 25.89 26.18 0.55
CA ARG A 49 25.41 27.53 0.90
C ARG A 49 24.50 27.56 2.13
N GLY A 50 24.56 26.52 2.97
CA GLY A 50 23.73 26.41 4.17
C GLY A 50 22.46 25.57 3.97
N TYR A 51 21.55 25.67 4.93
CA TYR A 51 20.35 24.84 5.01
C TYR A 51 19.21 25.45 4.18
N ARG A 52 18.65 24.69 3.24
CA ARG A 52 17.51 25.08 2.40
C ARG A 52 16.47 23.95 2.41
N PRO A 53 15.22 24.18 2.86
CA PRO A 53 14.22 23.12 3.05
C PRO A 53 13.98 22.25 1.82
N LYS A 54 13.85 22.88 0.64
CA LYS A 54 13.64 22.16 -0.63
C LYS A 54 14.80 21.22 -0.95
N GLN A 55 16.04 21.69 -0.79
CA GLN A 55 17.22 20.88 -1.02
C GLN A 55 17.35 19.76 0.03
N ALA A 56 17.04 20.07 1.28
CA ALA A 56 17.06 19.10 2.37
C ALA A 56 16.08 17.95 2.13
N GLN A 57 14.90 18.27 1.60
CA GLN A 57 13.91 17.28 1.16
C GLN A 57 14.47 16.40 0.04
N CYS A 58 15.05 16.98 -1.02
CA CYS A 58 15.66 16.21 -2.11
C CYS A 58 16.73 15.25 -1.59
N PHE A 59 17.64 15.70 -0.72
CA PHE A 59 18.66 14.82 -0.13
C PHE A 59 18.09 13.70 0.74
N ALA A 60 17.01 13.97 1.47
CA ALA A 60 16.32 12.94 2.25
C ALA A 60 15.66 11.89 1.33
N ASP A 61 15.07 12.33 0.22
CA ASP A 61 14.39 11.47 -0.75
C ASP A 61 15.38 10.65 -1.59
N GLU A 62 16.49 11.24 -2.04
CA GLU A 62 17.58 10.55 -2.71
C GLU A 62 18.17 9.45 -1.82
N ARG A 63 18.42 9.74 -0.54
CA ARG A 63 18.90 8.74 0.42
C ARG A 63 17.88 7.62 0.62
N ARG A 64 16.58 7.94 0.66
CA ARG A 64 15.52 6.94 0.76
C ARG A 64 15.48 6.06 -0.49
N ALA A 65 15.66 6.64 -1.68
CA ALA A 65 15.68 5.93 -2.94
C ALA A 65 16.89 4.99 -3.05
N MET A 66 18.09 5.43 -2.63
CA MET A 66 19.28 4.57 -2.60
C MET A 66 19.15 3.39 -1.65
N ASN A 67 18.43 3.57 -0.53
CA ASN A 67 18.18 2.51 0.44
C ASN A 67 16.97 1.63 0.07
N ALA A 68 16.26 1.93 -1.02
CA ALA A 68 15.20 1.06 -1.49
C ALA A 68 15.84 -0.26 -1.96
N ARG A 69 15.25 -1.40 -1.57
CA ARG A 69 15.72 -2.71 -2.02
C ARG A 69 15.68 -2.75 -3.55
N THR A 70 16.86 -2.79 -4.18
CA THR A 70 16.97 -3.07 -5.60
C THR A 70 16.60 -4.53 -5.80
N ILE A 71 15.62 -4.78 -6.66
CA ILE A 71 15.32 -6.14 -7.11
C ILE A 71 16.38 -6.50 -8.14
N GLU A 72 16.98 -7.68 -7.98
CA GLU A 72 17.88 -8.27 -8.98
C GLU A 72 17.18 -8.32 -10.35
N GLU A 73 17.87 -7.88 -11.40
CA GLU A 73 17.29 -7.77 -12.74
C GLU A 73 16.80 -9.14 -13.25
N SER A 74 17.55 -10.21 -12.95
CA SER A 74 17.18 -11.60 -13.26
C SER A 74 15.84 -12.00 -12.63
N THR A 75 15.58 -11.54 -11.42
CA THR A 75 14.35 -11.89 -10.69
C THR A 75 13.16 -11.12 -11.25
N TRP A 76 13.40 -9.90 -11.73
CA TRP A 76 12.37 -9.13 -12.44
C TRP A 76 12.09 -9.68 -13.84
N GLN A 77 13.10 -10.17 -14.57
CA GLN A 77 12.90 -10.85 -15.86
C GLN A 77 12.02 -12.08 -15.68
N PHE A 78 12.31 -12.93 -14.68
CA PHE A 78 11.46 -14.07 -14.33
C PHE A 78 10.01 -13.63 -14.05
N ALA A 79 9.81 -12.58 -13.25
CA ALA A 79 8.48 -12.06 -12.96
C ALA A 79 7.73 -11.59 -14.23
N GLN A 80 8.43 -10.94 -15.17
CA GLN A 80 7.83 -10.49 -16.43
C GLN A 80 7.38 -11.65 -17.31
N GLU A 81 8.21 -12.68 -17.46
CA GLU A 81 7.86 -13.90 -18.21
C GLU A 81 6.63 -14.58 -17.62
N ARG A 82 6.57 -14.74 -16.29
CA ARG A 82 5.41 -15.33 -15.61
C ARG A 82 4.16 -14.46 -15.69
N LEU A 83 4.30 -13.14 -15.72
CA LEU A 83 3.16 -12.24 -15.97
C LEU A 83 2.58 -12.44 -17.38
N LEU A 84 3.41 -12.67 -18.40
CA LEU A 84 2.94 -12.98 -19.76
C LEU A 84 2.21 -14.32 -19.82
N GLU A 85 2.61 -15.29 -19.00
CA GLU A 85 1.89 -16.56 -18.79
C GLU A 85 0.64 -16.42 -17.91
N GLN A 86 0.23 -15.19 -17.57
CA GLN A 86 -0.95 -14.88 -16.75
C GLN A 86 -0.88 -15.37 -15.30
N TRP A 87 0.32 -15.55 -14.74
CA TRP A 87 0.48 -15.86 -13.32
C TRP A 87 0.03 -14.68 -12.45
N SER A 88 -0.53 -15.01 -11.28
CA SER A 88 -0.85 -14.00 -10.27
C SER A 88 0.43 -13.48 -9.57
N PRO A 89 0.47 -12.20 -9.15
CA PRO A 89 1.58 -11.66 -8.37
C PRO A 89 1.89 -12.46 -7.10
N GLU A 90 0.87 -13.04 -6.46
CA GLU A 90 1.05 -13.93 -5.31
C GLU A 90 1.79 -15.23 -5.71
N GLN A 91 1.46 -15.84 -6.85
CA GLN A 91 2.21 -16.99 -7.36
C GLN A 91 3.65 -16.63 -7.67
N ILE A 92 3.90 -15.49 -8.32
CA ILE A 92 5.27 -15.03 -8.62
C ILE A 92 6.08 -14.88 -7.32
N SER A 93 5.48 -14.31 -6.27
CA SER A 93 6.15 -14.14 -4.98
C SER A 93 6.47 -15.44 -4.25
N ASN A 94 5.78 -16.55 -4.56
CA ASN A 94 6.09 -17.87 -4.00
C ASN A 94 7.28 -18.54 -4.69
N HIS A 95 7.61 -18.11 -5.92
CA HIS A 95 8.64 -18.73 -6.76
C HIS A 95 9.87 -17.84 -6.97
N ALA A 96 9.87 -16.62 -6.42
CA ALA A 96 10.95 -15.66 -6.51
C ALA A 96 11.10 -14.90 -5.19
N ASP A 97 12.31 -14.42 -4.88
CA ASP A 97 12.56 -13.56 -3.69
C ASP A 97 12.08 -12.12 -3.93
N ILE A 98 10.79 -11.97 -4.25
CA ILE A 98 10.12 -10.69 -4.48
C ILE A 98 8.77 -10.72 -3.79
N SER A 99 8.44 -9.68 -3.03
CA SER A 99 7.08 -9.51 -2.50
C SER A 99 6.08 -9.21 -3.62
N HIS A 100 4.89 -9.81 -3.55
CA HIS A 100 3.79 -9.55 -4.50
C HIS A 100 3.45 -8.05 -4.59
N GLU A 101 3.59 -7.29 -3.49
CA GLU A 101 3.40 -5.83 -3.48
C GLU A 101 4.40 -5.12 -4.40
N THR A 102 5.65 -5.58 -4.43
CA THR A 102 6.67 -5.03 -5.31
C THR A 102 6.37 -5.32 -6.78
N VAL A 103 5.82 -6.50 -7.08
CA VAL A 103 5.33 -6.85 -8.42
C VAL A 103 4.21 -5.89 -8.83
N TYR A 104 3.22 -5.66 -7.95
CA TYR A 104 2.15 -4.68 -8.20
C TYR A 104 2.70 -3.26 -8.44
N GLN A 105 3.62 -2.79 -7.60
CA GLN A 105 4.21 -1.46 -7.72
C GLN A 105 4.91 -1.26 -9.07
N ARG A 106 5.66 -2.27 -9.55
CA ARG A 106 6.31 -2.22 -10.86
C ARG A 106 5.31 -2.29 -12.01
N VAL A 107 4.30 -3.15 -11.95
CA VAL A 107 3.23 -3.21 -12.96
C VAL A 107 2.47 -1.88 -13.06
N TYR A 108 2.20 -1.22 -11.93
CA TYR A 108 1.59 0.10 -11.94
C TYR A 108 2.53 1.22 -12.39
N ALA A 109 3.83 1.09 -12.13
CA ALA A 109 4.83 2.00 -12.70
C ALA A 109 4.88 1.88 -14.23
N ASP A 110 4.90 0.66 -14.76
CA ASP A 110 4.82 0.37 -16.20
C ASP A 110 3.55 0.96 -16.81
N LYS A 111 2.39 0.75 -16.18
CA LYS A 111 1.12 1.35 -16.60
C LYS A 111 1.19 2.87 -16.68
N ARG A 112 1.81 3.54 -15.70
CA ARG A 112 1.99 5.00 -15.70
C ARG A 112 2.93 5.46 -16.81
N ALA A 113 3.92 4.63 -17.18
CA ALA A 113 4.82 4.88 -18.30
C ALA A 113 4.19 4.56 -19.67
N GLY A 114 2.97 4.03 -19.71
CA GLY A 114 2.27 3.67 -20.96
C GLY A 114 2.43 2.22 -21.38
N GLY A 115 3.03 1.37 -20.55
CA GLY A 115 3.21 -0.04 -20.83
C GLY A 115 1.93 -0.88 -20.69
N LEU A 116 2.05 -2.14 -21.06
CA LEU A 116 0.92 -3.08 -21.23
C LEU A 116 0.95 -4.24 -20.22
N LEU A 117 1.93 -4.31 -19.31
CA LEU A 117 2.06 -5.43 -18.36
C LEU A 117 0.80 -5.60 -17.50
N TRP A 118 0.15 -4.49 -17.15
CA TRP A 118 -1.07 -4.52 -16.34
C TRP A 118 -2.25 -5.25 -17.01
N LYS A 119 -2.23 -5.39 -18.35
CA LYS A 119 -3.30 -6.10 -19.08
C LYS A 119 -3.26 -7.60 -18.82
N GLN A 120 -2.10 -8.14 -18.47
CA GLN A 120 -1.88 -9.57 -18.25
C GLN A 120 -2.29 -10.06 -16.85
N LEU A 121 -2.68 -9.15 -15.95
CA LEU A 121 -3.22 -9.51 -14.65
C LEU A 121 -4.60 -10.19 -14.82
N CYS A 122 -4.69 -11.46 -14.43
CA CYS A 122 -5.90 -12.31 -14.51
C CYS A 122 -7.18 -11.71 -13.86
N CYS A 123 -7.05 -10.70 -13.01
CA CYS A 123 -8.14 -10.20 -12.16
C CYS A 123 -8.39 -8.69 -12.34
N GLN A 124 -8.86 -8.27 -13.51
CA GLN A 124 -9.29 -6.88 -13.74
C GLN A 124 -10.71 -6.59 -13.24
N LYS A 125 -11.46 -7.63 -12.82
CA LYS A 125 -12.86 -7.47 -12.40
C LYS A 125 -12.90 -6.76 -11.06
N GLN A 126 -13.60 -5.63 -10.99
CA GLN A 126 -13.95 -5.01 -9.72
C GLN A 126 -14.58 -6.06 -8.80
N ARG A 127 -13.98 -6.25 -7.63
CA ARG A 127 -14.53 -7.11 -6.58
C ARG A 127 -15.91 -6.57 -6.21
N ARG A 128 -16.96 -7.19 -6.74
CA ARG A 128 -18.34 -6.86 -6.35
C ARG A 128 -18.53 -7.28 -4.89
N LYS A 129 -19.01 -6.37 -4.05
CA LYS A 129 -19.53 -6.73 -2.72
C LYS A 129 -20.56 -7.83 -2.93
N ARG A 130 -20.35 -9.00 -2.32
CA ARG A 130 -21.42 -9.98 -2.18
C ARG A 130 -22.34 -9.43 -1.10
N TYR A 131 -23.37 -8.70 -1.49
CA TYR A 131 -24.52 -8.52 -0.60
C TYR A 131 -25.08 -9.92 -0.32
N GLY A 132 -25.32 -10.21 0.96
CA GLY A 132 -25.75 -11.52 1.41
C GLY A 132 -27.00 -11.97 0.67
N LYS A 133 -26.89 -13.02 -0.15
CA LYS A 133 -28.05 -13.89 -0.35
C LYS A 133 -28.18 -14.71 0.92
N ALA A 134 -29.38 -14.75 1.49
CA ALA A 134 -29.68 -15.62 2.62
C ALA A 134 -29.19 -17.04 2.30
N ASP A 135 -28.36 -17.59 3.18
CA ASP A 135 -27.90 -18.97 3.08
C ASP A 135 -29.15 -19.87 3.17
N ARG A 136 -29.40 -20.67 2.12
CA ARG A 136 -30.53 -21.60 2.05
C ARG A 136 -30.15 -23.01 2.49
N ARG A 137 -28.94 -23.22 3.02
CA ARG A 137 -28.54 -24.51 3.58
C ARG A 137 -29.34 -24.76 4.87
N GLY A 138 -30.20 -25.78 4.84
CA GLY A 138 -30.96 -26.25 6.01
C GLY A 138 -32.44 -25.84 6.09
N VAL A 139 -33.03 -25.22 5.06
CA VAL A 139 -34.46 -24.86 5.08
C VAL A 139 -35.32 -26.07 4.65
N ILE A 140 -35.80 -26.84 5.61
CA ILE A 140 -36.88 -27.82 5.41
C ILE A 140 -38.20 -27.05 5.39
N TRP A 141 -38.89 -27.03 4.24
CA TRP A 141 -40.19 -26.39 4.10
C TRP A 141 -41.28 -27.23 4.78
N PRO A 142 -42.04 -26.69 5.75
CA PRO A 142 -43.06 -27.46 6.50
C PRO A 142 -44.40 -27.53 5.74
N TRP A 143 -44.39 -27.90 4.45
CA TRP A 143 -45.62 -28.05 3.64
C TRP A 143 -45.79 -29.44 3.01
N TRP A 144 -45.22 -30.47 3.62
CA TRP A 144 -45.58 -31.86 3.33
C TRP A 144 -46.41 -32.45 4.47
N PHE A 145 -47.70 -32.09 4.51
CA PHE A 145 -48.75 -32.92 5.10
C PHE A 145 -49.82 -33.14 4.03
N PRO A 146 -49.90 -34.33 3.42
CA PRO A 146 -50.99 -34.66 2.51
C PRO A 146 -52.33 -34.71 3.25
N ARG A 147 -53.25 -33.88 2.77
CA ARG A 147 -54.72 -33.91 2.92
C ARG A 147 -55.30 -35.20 3.52
N ALA A 148 -56.00 -35.03 4.64
CA ALA A 148 -56.99 -35.96 5.15
C ALA A 148 -58.00 -36.38 4.07
N VAL A 149 -58.17 -37.69 3.89
CA VAL A 149 -59.22 -38.31 3.07
C VAL A 149 -60.55 -38.19 3.83
N ARG A 150 -61.40 -37.24 3.44
CA ARG A 150 -62.85 -37.30 3.71
C ARG A 150 -63.48 -38.17 2.62
N ARG A 151 -63.85 -39.42 2.92
CA ARG A 151 -64.85 -40.15 2.15
C ARG A 151 -66.22 -40.09 2.83
N ARG A 152 -67.21 -39.84 1.99
CA ARG A 152 -68.59 -39.48 2.29
C ARG A 152 -69.44 -40.70 2.64
N ARG A 153 -70.47 -40.43 3.45
CA ARG A 153 -71.77 -41.10 3.55
C ARG A 153 -72.13 -42.02 2.38
N THR A 154 -72.58 -43.22 2.72
CA THR A 154 -73.68 -43.90 2.03
C THR A 154 -74.81 -44.14 3.03
N ARG A 155 -76.01 -43.72 2.64
CA ARG A 155 -77.29 -43.97 3.31
C ARG A 155 -78.09 -44.79 2.30
N SER A 156 -78.54 -45.98 2.67
CA SER A 156 -79.74 -46.67 2.19
C SER A 156 -80.03 -47.77 3.20
#